data_AF-A0A932SWF2-F1
#
_entry.id   AF-A0A932SWF2-F1
#
_cell.length_a   1.000
_cell.length_b   1.000
_cell.length_c   1.000
_cell.angle_alpha   90.00
_cell.angle_beta   90.00
_cell.angle_gamma   90.00
#
_symmetry.space_group_name_H-M   'P 1'
#
loop_
_entity.id
_entity.type
_entity.pdbx_description
1 polymer ?
#
loop_
_entity_poly.entity_id
_entity_poly.type
_entity_poly.pdbx_seq_one_letter_code
_entity_poly.pdbx_strand_id
1 'polypeptide(L)'
;MLVVRCPDRDSLVELPPGTASGDVVECPKCAGLALRVREDAGRWWGTAAYRVSCPVCDEIVTLPEEVKPGDAIGCGGHTYRLTFEYGAFAAEPI
;
A
#
# COMPACT_ATOMS: atom_id res chain seq x y z
N MET A 1 -22.23 7.86 0.79
CA MET A 1 -21.42 6.66 0.50
C MET A 1 -20.19 7.13 -0.23
N LEU A 2 -19.01 6.99 0.38
CA LEU A 2 -17.76 7.47 -0.18
C LEU A 2 -17.16 6.35 -1.02
N VAL A 3 -16.67 6.67 -2.21
CA VAL A 3 -16.07 5.70 -3.14
C VAL A 3 -14.77 6.24 -3.67
N VAL A 4 -13.81 5.36 -3.90
CA VAL A 4 -12.54 5.66 -4.53
C VAL A 4 -12.38 4.82 -5.79
N ARG A 5 -11.71 5.37 -6.81
CA ARG A 5 -11.41 4.64 -8.04
C ARG A 5 -10.09 3.90 -7.88
N CYS A 6 -10.09 2.60 -8.17
CA CYS A 6 -8.86 1.81 -8.22
C CYS A 6 -8.04 2.21 -9.45
N PRO A 7 -6.75 2.58 -9.31
CA PRO A 7 -5.92 3.02 -10.44
C PRO A 7 -5.67 1.91 -11.47
N ASP A 8 -5.65 0.63 -11.06
CA ASP A 8 -5.26 -0.48 -11.94
C ASP A 8 -6.39 -0.99 -12.83
N ARG A 9 -7.61 -1.11 -12.28
CA ARG A 9 -8.76 -1.71 -12.98
C ARG A 9 -9.94 -0.78 -13.13
N ASP A 10 -9.77 0.48 -12.75
CA ASP A 10 -10.78 1.52 -12.90
C ASP A 10 -12.08 1.29 -12.09
N SER A 11 -12.09 0.25 -11.25
CA SER A 11 -13.25 -0.15 -10.46
C SER A 11 -13.48 0.78 -9.28
N LEU A 12 -14.76 1.05 -8.96
CA LEU A 12 -15.14 1.75 -7.74
C LEU A 12 -15.00 0.82 -6.53
N VAL A 13 -14.31 1.31 -5.49
CA VAL A 13 -14.14 0.67 -4.19
C VAL A 13 -14.88 1.51 -3.15
N GLU A 14 -15.72 0.87 -2.37
CA GLU A 14 -16.48 1.52 -1.30
C GLU A 14 -15.56 1.79 -0.10
N LEU A 15 -15.62 3.01 0.42
CA LEU A 15 -14.88 3.39 1.61
C LEU A 15 -15.72 3.10 2.86
N PRO A 16 -15.18 2.38 3.85
CA PRO A 16 -15.85 2.17 5.13
C PRO A 16 -16.26 3.48 5.81
N PRO A 17 -17.32 3.47 6.64
CA PRO A 17 -17.66 4.61 7.48
C PRO A 17 -16.49 4.99 8.40
N GLY A 18 -16.15 6.27 8.44
CA GLY A 18 -15.04 6.78 9.26
C GLY A 18 -13.67 6.74 8.59
N THR A 19 -13.57 6.34 7.31
CA THR A 19 -12.34 6.43 6.53
C THR A 19 -11.81 7.86 6.49
N ALA A 20 -10.52 8.01 6.76
CA ALA A 20 -9.76 9.24 6.71
C ALA A 20 -8.72 9.23 5.59
N SER A 21 -8.25 10.41 5.20
CA SER A 21 -7.11 10.53 4.28
C SER A 21 -5.85 9.90 4.90
N GLY A 22 -5.16 9.05 4.15
CA GLY A 22 -4.01 8.26 4.59
C GLY A 22 -4.35 6.80 4.93
N ASP A 23 -5.63 6.48 5.11
CA ASP A 23 -6.07 5.11 5.38
C ASP A 23 -5.76 4.18 4.21
N VAL A 24 -5.66 2.88 4.52
CA VAL A 24 -5.42 1.83 3.53
C VAL A 24 -6.64 0.92 3.47
N VAL A 25 -7.21 0.79 2.28
CA VAL A 25 -8.36 -0.09 1.99
C VAL A 25 -7.95 -1.11 0.93
N GLU A 26 -8.61 -2.27 0.92
CA GLU A 26 -8.31 -3.30 -0.07
C GLU A 26 -9.31 -3.25 -1.23
N CYS A 27 -8.81 -3.37 -2.46
CA CYS A 27 -9.67 -3.48 -3.63
C CYS A 27 -10.15 -4.93 -3.79
N PRO A 28 -11.46 -5.23 -3.61
CA PRO A 28 -11.98 -6.59 -3.72
C PRO A 28 -11.89 -7.15 -5.16
N LYS A 29 -11.72 -6.28 -6.16
CA LYS A 29 -11.68 -6.64 -7.59
C LYS A 29 -10.26 -6.76 -8.16
N CYS A 30 -9.23 -6.45 -7.36
CA CYS A 30 -7.82 -6.47 -7.77
C CYS A 30 -6.99 -7.43 -6.90
N ALA A 31 -7.56 -8.59 -6.55
CA ALA A 31 -6.87 -9.62 -5.76
C ALA A 31 -6.27 -9.09 -4.44
N GLY A 32 -6.97 -8.17 -3.76
CA GLY A 32 -6.51 -7.62 -2.49
C GLY A 32 -5.45 -6.52 -2.61
N LEU A 33 -5.30 -5.89 -3.79
CA LEU A 33 -4.46 -4.71 -3.94
C LEU A 33 -4.83 -3.66 -2.89
N ALA A 34 -3.84 -3.25 -2.12
CA ALA A 34 -3.98 -2.23 -1.10
C ALA A 34 -3.95 -0.84 -1.74
N LEU A 35 -4.94 -0.03 -1.40
CA LEU A 35 -5.11 1.34 -1.88
C LEU A 35 -4.96 2.28 -0.70
N ARG A 36 -4.00 3.20 -0.78
CA ARG A 36 -3.95 4.35 0.11
C ARG A 36 -4.93 5.39 -0.41
N VAL A 37 -5.85 5.82 0.44
CA VAL A 37 -6.90 6.76 0.06
C VAL A 37 -6.55 8.16 0.50
N ARG A 38 -6.83 9.14 -0.35
CA ARG A 38 -6.61 10.55 -0.08
C ARG A 38 -7.85 11.34 -0.47
N GLU A 39 -8.27 12.24 0.40
CA GLU A 39 -9.28 13.23 0.05
C GLU A 39 -8.58 14.49 -0.48
N ASP A 40 -9.00 14.95 -1.65
CA ASP A 40 -8.53 16.20 -2.25
C ASP A 40 -9.72 16.94 -2.89
N ALA A 41 -9.96 18.19 -2.47
CA ALA A 41 -11.06 19.03 -2.93
C ALA A 41 -12.45 18.35 -2.90
N GLY A 42 -12.73 17.55 -1.87
CA GLY A 42 -14.00 16.81 -1.72
C GLY A 42 -14.13 15.58 -2.65
N ARG A 43 -13.04 15.16 -3.30
CA ARG A 43 -12.96 13.93 -4.08
C ARG A 43 -11.99 12.95 -3.43
N TRP A 44 -12.33 11.67 -3.50
CA TRP A 44 -11.49 10.60 -3.01
C TRP A 44 -10.63 10.03 -4.14
N TRP A 45 -9.34 9.93 -3.89
CA TRP A 45 -8.32 9.40 -4.77
C TRP A 45 -7.66 8.19 -4.13
N GLY A 46 -7.30 7.20 -4.94
CA GLY A 46 -6.66 5.97 -4.50
C GLY A 46 -5.33 5.81 -5.21
N THR A 47 -4.25 5.63 -4.45
CA THR A 47 -2.94 5.25 -4.97
C THR A 47 -2.57 3.87 -4.45
N ALA A 48 -1.67 3.17 -5.16
CA ALA A 48 -1.20 1.88 -4.69
C ALA A 48 -0.45 2.03 -3.36
N ALA A 49 -0.92 1.35 -2.32
CA ALA A 49 -0.19 1.21 -1.07
C ALA A 49 0.74 0.00 -1.21
N TYR A 50 2.02 0.25 -1.49
CA TYR A 50 2.96 -0.85 -1.61
C TYR A 50 3.08 -1.63 -0.30
N ARG A 51 3.16 -2.95 -0.44
CA ARG A 51 3.34 -3.90 0.66
C ARG A 51 4.52 -4.79 0.34
N VAL A 52 5.22 -5.22 1.38
CA VAL A 52 6.32 -6.17 1.27
C VAL A 52 6.16 -7.24 2.33
N SER A 53 6.48 -8.48 1.97
CA SER A 53 6.55 -9.57 2.93
C SER A 53 7.90 -9.57 3.62
N CYS A 54 7.91 -9.62 4.95
CA CYS A 54 9.13 -9.83 5.70
C CYS A 54 9.68 -11.26 5.42
N PRO A 55 10.94 -11.42 4.96
CA PRO A 55 11.49 -12.73 4.63
C PRO A 55 11.63 -13.70 5.80
N VAL A 56 11.54 -13.22 7.05
CA VAL A 56 11.82 -14.02 8.26
C VAL A 56 10.55 -14.40 9.03
N CYS A 57 9.57 -13.50 9.12
CA CYS A 57 8.36 -13.72 9.91
C CYS A 57 7.06 -13.74 9.08
N ASP A 58 7.16 -13.63 7.76
CA ASP A 58 6.04 -13.61 6.81
C ASP A 58 5.01 -12.49 7.05
N GLU A 59 5.35 -11.51 7.89
CA GLU A 59 4.51 -10.35 8.16
C GLU A 59 4.44 -9.43 6.93
N ILE A 60 3.23 -9.02 6.56
CA ILE A 60 3.00 -8.08 5.46
C ILE A 60 3.10 -6.65 6.00
N VAL A 61 4.19 -5.97 5.64
CA VAL A 61 4.43 -4.58 6.03
C VAL A 61 3.87 -3.66 4.94
N THR A 62 2.97 -2.76 5.33
CA THR A 62 2.51 -1.70 4.43
C THR A 62 3.49 -0.53 4.47
N LEU A 63 4.04 -0.20 3.31
CA LEU A 63 5.07 0.83 3.16
C LEU A 63 4.46 2.24 3.21
N PRO A 64 5.24 3.24 3.67
CA PRO A 64 4.83 4.63 3.63
C PRO A 64 4.68 5.13 2.19
N GLU A 65 3.93 6.22 2.00
CA GLU A 65 3.65 6.76 0.65
C GLU A 65 4.91 7.24 -0.08
N GLU A 66 5.87 7.80 0.65
CA GLU A 66 7.09 8.37 0.08
C GLU A 66 8.26 7.38 -0.01
N VAL A 67 7.98 6.08 0.13
CA VAL A 67 9.00 5.03 0.10
C VAL A 67 9.75 4.99 -1.23
N LYS A 68 11.06 4.77 -1.16
CA LYS A 68 11.95 4.70 -2.32
C LYS A 68 12.79 3.43 -2.33
N PRO A 69 13.19 2.95 -3.52
CA PRO A 69 14.21 1.92 -3.61
C PRO A 69 15.49 2.40 -2.93
N GLY A 70 16.04 1.56 -2.06
CA GLY A 70 17.20 1.86 -1.23
C GLY A 70 16.88 2.25 0.21
N ASP A 71 15.63 2.59 0.52
CA ASP A 71 15.20 2.84 1.91
C ASP A 71 15.35 1.58 2.76
N ALA A 72 15.52 1.75 4.07
CA ALA A 72 15.59 0.66 5.02
C ALA A 72 14.29 0.51 5.82
N ILE A 73 13.87 -0.73 6.07
CA ILE A 73 12.75 -1.04 6.97
C ILE A 73 13.18 -2.05 8.03
N GLY A 74 12.57 -1.96 9.21
CA GLY A 74 12.75 -2.93 10.29
C GLY A 74 11.55 -3.86 10.41
N CYS A 75 11.78 -5.17 10.47
CA CYS A 75 10.73 -6.16 10.76
C CYS A 75 11.35 -7.44 11.33
N GLY A 76 10.66 -8.10 12.27
CA GLY A 76 11.15 -9.35 12.88
C GLY A 76 12.50 -9.23 13.60
N GLY A 77 12.89 -8.03 14.04
CA GLY A 77 14.20 -7.77 14.64
C GLY A 77 15.36 -7.61 13.65
N HIS A 78 15.08 -7.62 12.35
CA HIS A 78 16.06 -7.44 11.27
C HIS A 78 15.83 -6.12 10.54
N THR A 79 16.87 -5.62 9.89
CA THR A 79 16.80 -4.48 8.96
C THR A 79 16.96 -4.97 7.54
N TYR A 80 16.10 -4.51 6.64
CA TYR A 80 16.11 -4.87 5.24
C TYR A 80 16.24 -3.61 4.39
N ARG A 81 16.94 -3.72 3.26
CA ARG A 81 16.93 -2.72 2.21
C ARG A 81 15.79 -3.02 1.26
N LEU A 82 15.04 -1.98 0.90
CA LEU A 82 13.98 -2.08 -0.08
C LEU A 82 14.56 -2.02 -1.50
N THR A 83 14.21 -2.98 -2.33
CA THR A 83 14.43 -2.95 -3.78
C THR A 83 13.08 -2.88 -4.50
N PHE A 84 13.05 -2.30 -5.69
CA PHE A 84 11.82 -2.18 -6.49
C PHE A 84 12.05 -2.75 -7.87
N GLU A 85 11.40 -3.87 -8.14
CA GLU A 85 11.51 -4.58 -9.41
C GLU A 85 10.14 -5.07 -9.84
N TYR A 86 9.89 -5.11 -11.15
CA TYR A 86 8.64 -5.60 -11.74
C TYR A 86 7.35 -4.95 -11.17
N GLY A 87 7.45 -3.71 -10.67
CA GLY A 87 6.31 -2.98 -10.12
C GLY A 87 6.00 -3.26 -8.65
N ALA A 88 6.86 -3.99 -7.93
CA ALA A 88 6.68 -4.33 -6.52
C ALA A 88 7.96 -4.09 -5.71
N PHE A 89 7.79 -3.87 -4.40
CA PHE A 89 8.90 -3.79 -3.46
C PHE A 89 9.26 -5.18 -2.91
N ALA A 90 10.57 -5.44 -2.77
CA ALA A 90 11.12 -6.57 -2.05
C ALA A 90 11.97 -6.08 -0.88
N ALA A 91 12.06 -6.90 0.18
CA ALA A 91 12.88 -6.65 1.35
C ALA A 91 14.10 -7.57 1.30
N GLU A 92 15.28 -6.99 1.11
CA GLU A 92 16.54 -7.71 1.03
C GLU A 92 17.35 -7.55 2.32
N PRO A 93 17.88 -8.63 2.91
CA PRO A 93 18.73 -8.54 4.09
C PRO A 93 19.95 -7.65 3.83
N ILE A 94 20.27 -6.79 4.81
CA ILE A 94 21.49 -5.97 4.80
C ILE A 94 22.67 -6.73 5.42
#